data_AF-A0A1I6SSJ3-F1
#
_entry.id   AF-A0A1I6SSJ3-F1
#
_cell.length_a   1.000
_cell.length_b   1.000
_cell.length_c   1.000
_cell.angle_alpha   90.00
_cell.angle_beta   90.00
_cell.angle_gamma   90.00
#
_symmetry.space_group_name_H-M   'P 1'
#
loop_
_entity.id
_entity.type
_entity.pdbx_description
1 polymer ?
#
loop_
_entity_poly.entity_id
_entity_poly.type
_entity_poly.pdbx_seq_one_letter_code
_entity_poly.pdbx_strand_id
1 'polypeptide(L)' 'MSAMSRISMILVIVGALNWLLVGLFQWDLVSALFGGDAIRESSGLSRVIYALVGLAGIYSIKFLFETRTPADM' A
#
# COMPACT_ATOMS: atom_id res chain seq x y z
N MET A 1 6.09 -4.66 -18.78
CA MET A 1 4.74 -4.50 -18.20
C MET A 1 3.95 -3.52 -19.05
N SER A 2 2.64 -3.72 -19.24
CA SER A 2 1.82 -2.67 -19.88
C SER A 2 1.74 -1.44 -18.95
N ALA A 3 1.48 -0.26 -19.51
CA ALA A 3 1.35 0.98 -18.75
C ALA A 3 0.28 0.85 -17.65
N MET A 4 -0.84 0.20 -17.96
CA MET A 4 -1.93 -0.06 -17.00
C MET A 4 -1.48 -0.92 -15.82
N SER A 5 -0.76 -2.02 -16.06
CA SER A 5 -0.25 -2.86 -14.96
C SER A 5 0.68 -2.09 -14.03
N ARG A 6 1.47 -1.15 -14.57
CA ARG A 6 2.37 -0.31 -13.78
C ARG A 6 1.61 0.66 -12.89
N ILE A 7 0.61 1.35 -13.46
CA ILE A 7 -0.25 2.28 -12.71
C ILE A 7 -1.01 1.53 -11.60
N SER A 8 -1.59 0.37 -11.90
CA SER A 8 -2.28 -0.44 -10.89
C SER A 8 -1.35 -0.83 -9.74
N MET A 9 -0.13 -1.26 -10.04
CA MET A 9 0.85 -1.63 -9.01
C MET A 9 1.23 -0.42 -8.13
N ILE A 10 1.45 0.75 -8.74
CA ILE A 10 1.75 1.98 -8.00
C ILE A 10 0.60 2.33 -7.05
N LEU A 11 -0.66 2.28 -7.52
CA LEU A 11 -1.82 2.58 -6.69
C LEU A 11 -1.96 1.60 -5.50
N VAL A 12 -1.72 0.31 -5.73
CA VAL A 12 -1.71 -0.70 -4.66
C VAL A 12 -0.63 -0.39 -3.61
N ILE A 13 0.58 -0.06 -4.04
CA ILE A 13 1.69 0.30 -3.13
C ILE A 13 1.31 1.55 -2.32
N VAL A 14 0.81 2.60 -2.96
CA VAL A 14 0.39 3.83 -2.28
C VAL A 14 -0.71 3.56 -1.25
N GLY A 15 -1.73 2.78 -1.62
CA GLY A 15 -2.80 2.38 -0.71
C GLY A 15 -2.28 1.58 0.49
N ALA A 16 -1.37 0.63 0.27
CA ALA A 16 -0.78 -0.16 1.34
C ALA A 16 0.07 0.70 2.29
N LEU A 17 0.85 1.65 1.77
CA LEU A 17 1.59 2.60 2.62
C LEU A 17 0.66 3.46 3.47
N ASN A 18 -0.49 3.90 2.94
CA ASN A 18 -1.50 4.59 3.73
C ASN A 18 -2.00 3.70 4.88
N TRP A 19 -2.35 2.44 4.59
CA TRP A 19 -2.78 1.50 5.62
C TRP A 19 -1.69 1.22 6.65
N LEU A 20 -0.41 1.21 6.28
CA LEU A 20 0.69 1.10 7.24
C LEU A 20 0.66 2.23 8.26
N LEU A 21 0.49 3.47 7.78
CA LEU A 21 0.40 4.66 8.63
C LEU A 21 -0.80 4.59 9.57
N VAL A 22 -1.95 4.09 9.08
CA VAL A 22 -3.14 3.85 9.92
C VAL A 22 -2.87 2.76 10.97
N GLY A 23 -2.17 1.68 10.63
CA GLY A 23 -1.83 0.62 11.58
C GLY A 23 -0.90 1.08 12.70
N LEU A 24 0.17 1.81 12.35
CA LEU A 24 1.20 2.24 13.30
C LEU A 24 0.78 3.48 14.10
N PHE A 25 0.27 4.49 13.42
CA PHE A 25 0.04 5.83 13.97
C PHE A 25 -1.43 6.25 14.00
N GLN A 26 -2.35 5.40 13.51
CA GLN A 26 -3.77 5.75 13.33
C GLN A 26 -3.98 6.98 12.44
N TRP A 27 -2.99 7.29 11.59
CA TRP A 27 -3.03 8.45 10.72
C TRP A 27 -3.31 8.04 9.27
N ASP A 28 -4.38 8.57 8.70
CA ASP A 28 -4.79 8.37 7.31
C ASP A 28 -4.31 9.55 6.46
N LEU A 29 -3.25 9.31 5.69
CA LEU A 29 -2.65 10.28 4.78
C LEU A 29 -3.63 10.70 3.67
N VAL A 30 -4.46 9.77 3.17
CA VAL A 30 -5.44 10.09 2.13
C VAL A 30 -6.47 11.08 2.68
N SER A 31 -7.04 10.80 3.85
CA SER A 31 -7.94 11.75 4.51
C SER A 31 -7.27 13.10 4.78
N ALA A 32 -6.01 13.10 5.25
CA ALA A 32 -5.26 14.33 5.54
C ALA A 32 -5.07 15.22 4.29
N LEU A 33 -4.88 14.63 3.11
CA LEU A 33 -4.67 15.36 1.86
C LEU A 33 -5.98 15.82 1.19
N PHE A 34 -7.06 15.07 1.36
CA PHE A 34 -8.34 15.31 0.68
C PHE A 34 -9.43 15.92 1.59
N GLY A 35 -9.06 16.38 2.79
CA GLY A 35 -9.95 17.15 3.67
C GLY A 35 -10.93 16.32 4.52
N GLY A 36 -10.55 15.10 4.91
CA GLY A 36 -11.29 14.26 5.84
C GLY A 36 -10.63 14.14 7.22
N ASP A 37 -11.25 13.38 8.12
CA ASP A 37 -10.66 13.06 9.43
C ASP A 37 -9.37 12.26 9.27
N ALA A 38 -8.24 12.91 9.57
CA ALA A 38 -6.91 12.34 9.41
C ALA A 38 -6.55 11.32 10.49
N ILE A 39 -7.25 11.31 11.63
CA ILE A 39 -7.04 10.36 12.71
C ILE A 39 -8.16 9.32 12.66
N ARG A 40 -7.79 8.04 12.61
CA ARG A 40 -8.73 6.90 12.54
C ARG A 40 -8.63 6.03 13.78
N GLU A 41 -9.71 6.04 14.56
CA GLU A 41 -9.88 5.06 15.61
C GLU A 41 -10.03 3.66 15.01
N SER A 42 -9.23 2.73 15.51
CA SER A 42 -9.17 1.34 15.02
C SER A 42 -8.84 0.41 16.17
N SER A 43 -9.49 -0.75 16.19
CA SER A 43 -9.24 -1.77 17.21
C SER A 43 -7.78 -2.27 17.13
N GLY A 44 -7.25 -2.81 18.23
CA GLY A 44 -5.89 -3.35 18.26
C GLY A 44 -5.65 -4.41 17.18
N LEU A 45 -6.64 -5.26 16.90
CA LEU A 45 -6.57 -6.27 15.84
C LEU A 45 -6.54 -5.63 14.44
N SER A 46 -7.39 -4.61 14.21
CA SER A 46 -7.40 -3.87 12.93
C SER A 46 -6.04 -3.25 12.65
N ARG A 47 -5.39 -2.67 13.65
CA ARG A 47 -4.06 -2.06 13.52
C ARG A 47 -3.00 -3.07 13.10
N VAL A 48 -3.04 -4.29 13.65
CA VAL A 48 -2.15 -5.38 13.23
C VAL A 48 -2.37 -5.73 11.77
N ILE A 49 -3.63 -5.89 11.33
CA ILE A 49 -3.95 -6.21 9.94
C ILE A 49 -3.47 -5.09 9.00
N TYR A 50 -3.70 -3.83 9.35
CA TYR A 50 -3.26 -2.69 8.54
C TYR A 50 -1.73 -2.61 8.42
N ALA A 51 -1.01 -2.88 9.51
CA ALA A 51 0.44 -2.97 9.47
C ALA A 51 0.93 -4.10 8.56
N LEU A 52 0.30 -5.29 8.64
CA LEU A 52 0.64 -6.42 7.75
C LEU A 52 0.38 -6.12 6.28
N VAL A 53 -0.75 -5.49 5.96
CA VAL A 53 -1.07 -5.02 4.59
C VAL A 53 -0.02 -4.03 4.11
N GLY A 54 0.36 -3.08 4.96
CA GLY A 54 1.40 -2.10 4.67
C GLY A 54 2.76 -2.73 4.36
N LEU A 55 3.18 -3.69 5.19
CA LEU A 55 4.42 -4.44 4.96
C LEU A 55 4.37 -5.27 3.67
N ALA A 56 3.23 -5.88 3.35
CA ALA A 56 3.03 -6.60 2.09
C ALA A 56 3.12 -5.66 0.87
N GLY A 57 2.60 -4.43 0.98
CA GLY A 57 2.74 -3.39 -0.03
C GLY A 57 4.19 -2.97 -0.26
N ILE A 58 4.96 -2.76 0.82
CA ILE A 58 6.40 -2.48 0.73
C ILE A 58 7.12 -3.62 0.02
N TYR A 59 6.84 -4.87 0.40
CA TYR A 59 7.41 -6.03 -0.28
C TYR A 59 7.07 -6.07 -1.77
N SER A 60 5.86 -5.62 -2.13
CA SER A 60 5.38 -5.63 -3.51
C SER A 60 6.11 -4.64 -4.42
N ILE A 61 6.86 -3.69 -3.87
CA ILE A 61 7.73 -2.77 -4.63
C ILE A 61 8.73 -3.56 -5.48
N LYS A 62 9.22 -4.72 -5.02
CA LYS A 62 10.15 -5.55 -5.81
C LYS A 62 9.54 -5.97 -7.16
N PHE A 63 8.25 -6.28 -7.17
CA PHE A 63 7.53 -6.72 -8.36
C PHE A 63 7.28 -5.58 -9.35
N LEU A 64 7.35 -4.32 -8.92
CA LEU A 64 7.25 -3.15 -9.80
C LEU A 64 8.47 -3.01 -10.72
N PHE A 65 9.63 -3.47 -10.27
CA PHE A 65 10.91 -3.39 -10.99
C PHE A 65 11.31 -4.72 -11.64
N GLU A 66 10.62 -5.81 -11.32
CA GLU A 66 10.89 -7.11 -11.91
C GLU A 66 10.44 -7.14 -13.37
N THR A 67 11.42 -7.00 -14.27
CA THR A 67 11.21 -7.22 -15.70
C THR A 67 11.03 -8.72 -15.89
N ARG A 68 9.84 -9.14 -16.36
CA ARG A 68 9.64 -10.54 -16.75
C ARG A 68 10.68 -10.89 -17.82
N THR A 69 11.68 -11.68 -17.48
CA THR A 69 12.47 -12.40 -18.46
C THR A 69 11.48 -13.30 -19.20
N PRO A 70 11.33 -13.17 -20.53
CA PRO A 70 10.59 -14.16 -21.30
C PRO A 70 11.13 -15.54 -20.91
N ALA A 71 10.25 -16.49 -20.60
CA ALA A 71 10.71 -17.86 -20.46
C ALA A 71 11.24 -18.26 -21.84
N ASP A 72 12.56 -18.43 -21.94
CA ASP A 72 13.19 -18.92 -23.15
C ASP A 72 12.60 -20.31 -23.43
N MET A 73 11.77 -20.42 -24.47
CA MET A 73 11.16 -21.66 -24.98
C MET A 73 11.86 -22.06 -26.27
#